data_AF-A0A3A5MNH5-F1
#
_entry.id   AF-A0A3A5MNH5-F1
#
_cell.length_a   1.000
_cell.length_b   1.000
_cell.length_c   1.000
_cell.angle_alpha   90.00
_cell.angle_beta   90.00
_cell.angle_gamma   90.00
#
_symmetry.space_group_name_H-M   'P 1'
#
loop_
_entity.id
_entity.type
_entity.pdbx_description
1 polymer ?
#
loop_
_entity_poly.entity_id
_entity_poly.type
_entity_poly.pdbx_seq_one_letter_code
_entity_poly.pdbx_strand_id
1 'polypeptide(L)'
;MTSDADHPFVTQFLRQFDEAAVSITTARRAELREEIGAHLRELVQVDTPDADATASLSRFGSPAEILGQELDGSSSVSSLRGRSRPTRRTLVFMLSAGAAATLLIVLVPRLVGDAPAPEASVDGTVTSVVTDTPQGPARVTTGTGYFEYQAAIDAMEDPLPAGAAYPTGVPEGLDSGSSSAGMMQSGAGNVVAHYTWLCAWESEYLTSMAEKDAQRQVAAEAMLTKWSTSEFYIASDPNRGWVETVLDPVRFGDPSGVARDQPQSCSQAGIVNVRG
;
A
#
# COMPACT_ATOMS: atom_id res chain seq x y z
N MET A 1 20.42 32.28 15.38
CA MET A 1 19.36 31.60 14.60
C MET A 1 19.58 30.11 14.79
N THR A 2 19.08 29.57 15.90
CA THR A 2 19.01 28.12 16.09
C THR A 2 17.89 27.65 15.18
N SER A 3 18.23 26.91 14.14
CA SER A 3 17.23 26.10 13.43
C SER A 3 16.70 25.13 14.48
N ASP A 4 15.44 25.30 14.91
CA ASP A 4 14.79 24.26 15.70
C ASP A 4 14.82 23.00 14.82
N ALA A 5 15.41 21.95 15.37
CA ALA A 5 15.49 20.69 14.66
C ALA A 5 14.09 20.10 14.60
N ASP A 6 13.61 19.82 13.39
CA ASP A 6 12.34 19.13 13.18
C ASP A 6 12.40 17.72 13.80
N HIS A 7 11.26 17.21 14.26
CA HIS A 7 11.15 15.80 14.69
C HIS A 7 11.71 14.88 13.58
N PRO A 8 12.47 13.80 13.89
CA PRO A 8 13.07 12.92 12.86
C PRO A 8 12.07 12.41 11.82
N PHE A 9 10.87 12.01 12.24
CA PHE A 9 9.80 11.61 11.33
C PHE A 9 9.29 12.74 10.43
N VAL A 10 9.24 14.00 10.91
CA VAL A 10 8.88 15.16 10.06
C VAL A 10 9.97 15.39 9.01
N THR A 11 11.24 15.29 9.40
CA THR A 11 12.37 15.38 8.44
C THR A 11 12.30 14.27 7.39
N GLN A 12 12.03 13.04 7.82
CA GLN A 12 11.87 11.89 6.92
C GLN A 12 10.69 12.09 5.97
N PHE A 13 9.54 12.54 6.47
CA PHE A 13 8.35 12.81 5.68
C PHE A 13 8.62 13.88 4.62
N LEU A 14 9.23 15.00 5.01
CA LEU A 14 9.58 16.07 4.09
C LEU A 14 10.58 15.61 3.03
N ARG A 15 11.51 14.71 3.35
CA ARG A 15 12.39 14.11 2.34
C ARG A 15 11.60 13.28 1.33
N GLN A 16 10.69 12.42 1.79
CA GLN A 16 9.82 11.63 0.92
C GLN A 16 8.92 12.51 0.05
N PHE A 17 8.44 13.64 0.59
CA PHE A 17 7.72 14.65 -0.17
C PHE A 17 8.56 15.24 -1.32
N ASP A 18 9.82 15.60 -1.07
CA ASP A 18 10.69 16.15 -2.13
C ASP A 18 10.92 15.14 -3.28
N GLU A 19 11.06 13.86 -2.93
CA GLU A 19 11.22 12.75 -3.87
C GLU A 19 9.95 12.54 -4.70
N ALA A 20 8.77 12.56 -4.07
CA ALA A 20 7.48 12.39 -4.74
C ALA A 20 7.11 13.61 -5.61
N ALA A 21 7.48 14.82 -5.18
CA ALA A 21 7.13 16.08 -5.83
C ALA A 21 7.97 16.38 -7.10
N VAL A 22 8.77 15.43 -7.59
CA VAL A 22 9.66 15.63 -8.75
C VAL A 22 8.90 16.08 -10.00
N SER A 23 7.64 15.68 -10.15
CA SER A 23 6.76 16.02 -11.29
C SER A 23 6.19 17.43 -11.27
N ILE A 24 6.19 18.14 -10.13
CA ILE A 24 5.72 19.53 -10.02
C ILE A 24 6.86 20.55 -10.13
N THR A 25 6.51 21.77 -10.52
CA THR A 25 7.48 22.87 -10.67
C THR A 25 8.23 23.15 -9.36
N THR A 26 9.49 23.53 -9.46
CA THR A 26 10.34 23.83 -8.29
C THR A 26 9.74 24.91 -7.38
N ALA A 27 9.09 25.93 -7.96
CA ALA A 27 8.45 26.99 -7.21
C ALA A 27 7.27 26.47 -6.37
N ARG A 28 6.37 25.68 -6.99
CA ARG A 28 5.23 25.08 -6.28
C ARG A 28 5.68 24.06 -5.24
N ARG A 29 6.72 23.28 -5.53
CA ARG A 29 7.32 22.34 -4.58
C ARG A 29 7.85 23.04 -3.33
N ALA A 30 8.55 24.15 -3.48
CA ALA A 30 9.07 24.92 -2.36
C ALA A 30 7.93 25.47 -1.47
N GLU A 31 6.87 25.99 -2.10
CA GLU A 31 5.68 26.49 -1.41
C GLU A 31 4.98 25.39 -0.61
N LEU A 32 4.64 24.27 -1.26
CA LEU A 32 3.99 23.14 -0.59
C LEU A 32 4.86 22.53 0.51
N ARG A 33 6.17 22.42 0.28
CA ARG A 33 7.12 21.95 1.29
C ARG A 33 7.08 22.82 2.54
N GLU A 34 7.04 24.14 2.37
CA GLU A 34 6.97 25.08 3.49
C GLU A 34 5.64 24.95 4.25
N GLU A 35 4.52 24.88 3.52
CA GLU A 35 3.18 24.74 4.10
C GLU A 35 3.02 23.41 4.87
N ILE A 36 3.38 22.29 4.24
CA ILE A 36 3.33 20.96 4.85
C ILE A 36 4.28 20.91 6.05
N GLY A 37 5.50 21.42 5.90
CA GLY A 37 6.47 21.47 6.98
C GLY A 37 5.96 22.27 8.18
N ALA A 38 5.25 23.38 7.95
CA ALA A 38 4.64 24.16 9.02
C ALA A 38 3.55 23.35 9.76
N HIS A 39 2.65 22.70 9.04
CA HIS A 39 1.58 21.88 9.64
C HIS A 39 2.13 20.68 10.40
N LEU A 40 3.13 20.01 9.84
CA LEU A 40 3.76 18.85 10.47
C LEU A 40 4.48 19.21 11.76
N ARG A 41 5.13 20.37 11.84
CA ARG A 41 5.75 20.86 13.09
C ARG A 41 4.73 21.23 14.16
N GLU A 42 3.55 21.72 13.76
CA GLU A 42 2.44 21.96 14.70
C GLU A 42 1.86 20.64 15.23
N LEU A 43 1.72 19.65 14.35
CA LEU A 43 1.15 18.34 14.66
C LEU A 43 2.12 17.45 15.46
N VAL A 44 3.41 17.50 15.12
CA VAL A 44 4.47 16.66 15.69
C VAL A 44 5.60 17.57 16.19
N GLN A 45 5.50 17.92 17.47
CA GLN A 45 6.55 18.68 18.16
C GLN A 45 7.80 17.83 18.32
N VAL A 46 8.97 18.47 18.46
CA VAL A 46 10.29 17.82 18.53
C VAL A 46 10.40 16.76 19.65
N ASP A 47 9.63 16.89 20.72
CA ASP A 47 9.59 16.01 21.89
C ASP A 47 8.40 15.02 21.89
N THR A 48 7.62 15.00 20.81
CA THR A 48 6.53 14.03 20.64
C THR A 48 7.10 12.61 20.68
N PRO A 49 6.55 11.68 21.48
CA PRO A 49 7.00 10.29 21.46
C PRO A 49 6.84 9.66 20.06
N ASP A 50 7.79 8.83 19.66
CA ASP A 50 7.83 8.22 18.32
C ASP A 50 6.51 7.52 17.91
N ALA A 51 5.86 6.84 18.86
CA ALA A 51 4.58 6.18 18.63
C ALA A 51 3.46 7.17 18.27
N ASP A 52 3.40 8.30 18.99
CA ASP A 52 2.41 9.34 18.76
C ASP A 52 2.71 10.13 17.48
N ALA A 53 3.99 10.38 17.20
CA ALA A 53 4.44 10.99 15.94
C ALA A 53 4.04 10.13 14.73
N THR A 54 4.26 8.82 14.81
CA THR A 54 3.88 7.85 13.77
C THR A 54 2.37 7.84 13.56
N ALA A 55 1.59 7.76 14.64
CA ALA A 55 0.13 7.78 14.57
C ALA A 55 -0.41 9.10 13.98
N SER A 56 0.18 10.23 14.34
CA SER A 56 -0.19 11.54 13.79
C SER A 56 0.12 11.67 12.30
N LEU A 57 1.30 11.23 11.86
CA LEU A 57 1.67 11.23 10.44
C LEU A 57 0.81 10.27 9.61
N SER A 58 0.45 9.11 10.15
CA SER A 58 -0.48 8.19 9.47
C SER A 58 -1.84 8.83 9.21
N ARG A 59 -2.33 9.71 10.10
CA ARG A 59 -3.58 10.45 9.90
C ARG A 59 -3.43 11.64 8.95
N PHE A 60 -2.22 12.19 8.85
CA PHE A 60 -1.91 13.29 7.93
C PHE A 60 -1.94 12.85 6.46
N GLY A 61 -1.69 11.57 6.19
CA GLY A 61 -1.65 11.00 4.85
C GLY A 61 -0.23 10.95 4.29
N SER A 62 -0.03 10.16 3.23
CA SER A 62 1.28 10.01 2.59
C SER A 62 1.62 11.21 1.69
N PRO A 63 2.91 11.50 1.46
CA PRO A 63 3.31 12.58 0.54
C PRO A 63 2.75 12.43 -0.88
N ALA A 64 2.58 11.18 -1.36
CA ALA A 64 2.02 10.91 -2.68
C ALA A 64 0.52 11.24 -2.77
N GLU A 65 -0.26 10.92 -1.73
CA GLU A 65 -1.69 11.26 -1.68
C GLU A 65 -1.92 12.78 -1.67
N ILE A 66 -1.10 13.52 -0.90
CA ILE A 66 -1.16 14.99 -0.86
C ILE A 66 -0.89 15.58 -2.25
N LEU A 67 0.11 15.07 -2.96
CA LEU A 67 0.43 15.53 -4.32
C LEU A 67 -0.64 15.14 -5.34
N GLY A 68 -1.28 13.98 -5.20
CA GLY A 68 -2.40 13.57 -6.05
C GLY A 68 -3.55 14.56 -5.97
N GLN A 69 -3.92 14.98 -4.76
CA GLN A 69 -4.96 15.98 -4.54
C GLN A 69 -4.64 17.35 -5.17
N GLU A 70 -3.37 17.76 -5.14
CA GLU A 70 -2.90 19.01 -5.76
C GLU A 70 -2.93 18.97 -7.30
N LEU A 71 -2.61 17.82 -7.89
CA LEU A 71 -2.62 17.64 -9.34
C LEU A 71 -4.05 17.54 -9.89
N ASP A 72 -4.94 16.84 -9.18
CA ASP A 72 -6.34 16.69 -9.56
C ASP A 72 -7.18 17.94 -9.25
N GLY A 73 -6.74 18.74 -8.27
CA GLY A 73 -7.40 19.95 -7.78
C GLY A 73 -7.35 21.17 -8.71
N SER A 74 -6.76 21.08 -9.91
CA SER A 74 -6.71 22.19 -10.88
C SER A 74 -8.07 22.56 -11.50
N SER A 75 -9.18 21.96 -11.04
CA SER A 75 -10.55 22.32 -11.42
C SER A 75 -11.47 22.57 -10.23
N SER A 76 -11.16 23.52 -9.34
CA SER A 76 -12.16 24.43 -8.71
C SER A 76 -11.55 25.29 -7.59
N VAL A 77 -11.03 26.47 -7.94
CA VAL A 77 -10.97 27.59 -6.99
C VAL A 77 -11.71 28.77 -7.58
N SER A 78 -12.99 28.88 -7.23
CA SER A 78 -13.75 30.11 -7.30
C SER A 78 -14.78 30.16 -6.18
N SER A 79 -14.66 31.19 -5.35
CA SER A 79 -15.44 31.50 -4.13
C SER A 79 -15.10 30.60 -2.93
N LEU A 80 -14.64 31.11 -1.78
CA LEU A 80 -15.20 32.24 -1.04
C LEU A 80 -14.11 33.04 -0.31
N ARG A 81 -13.97 34.30 -0.71
CA ARG A 81 -13.54 35.39 0.18
C ARG A 81 -14.62 35.62 1.22
N GLY A 82 -14.22 35.68 2.49
CA GLY A 82 -14.70 36.73 3.41
C GLY A 82 -15.42 36.28 4.68
N ARG A 83 -14.67 36.25 5.80
CA ARG A 83 -14.93 37.15 6.93
C ARG A 83 -13.81 37.08 7.97
N SER A 84 -13.31 38.24 8.36
CA SER A 84 -12.40 38.43 9.47
C SER A 84 -13.12 38.28 10.81
N ARG A 85 -12.38 37.82 11.83
CA ARG A 85 -12.13 38.59 13.06
C ARG A 85 -11.05 37.94 13.94
N PRO A 86 -10.16 38.72 14.59
CA PRO A 86 -9.04 38.22 15.35
C PRO A 86 -9.38 38.09 16.84
N THR A 87 -8.90 37.03 17.49
CA THR A 87 -8.83 36.96 18.95
C THR A 87 -7.39 36.89 19.41
N ARG A 88 -6.94 38.01 19.99
CA ARG A 88 -5.77 38.12 20.86
C ARG A 88 -5.83 37.05 21.94
N ARG A 89 -4.73 36.31 22.15
CA ARG A 89 -4.34 35.86 23.49
C ARG A 89 -2.83 35.66 23.57
N THR A 90 -2.25 36.57 24.34
CA THR A 90 -0.90 36.56 24.89
C THR A 90 -0.73 35.39 25.86
N LEU A 91 0.37 34.63 25.79
CA LEU A 91 0.91 33.97 26.97
C LEU A 91 2.42 33.72 26.84
N VAL A 92 3.12 34.23 27.85
CA VAL A 92 4.55 34.23 28.12
C VAL A 92 4.85 33.05 29.04
N PHE A 93 5.86 32.20 28.80
CA PHE A 93 6.63 31.47 29.83
C PHE A 93 7.95 30.98 29.18
N MET A 94 9.08 31.62 29.48
CA MET A 94 10.09 31.28 30.49
C MET A 94 11.16 30.27 30.01
N LEU A 95 12.34 30.84 29.73
CA LEU A 95 13.65 30.19 29.62
C LEU A 95 13.99 29.39 30.88
N SER A 96 14.58 28.21 30.70
CA SER A 96 15.56 27.70 31.65
C SER A 96 16.69 26.97 30.93
N ALA A 97 17.90 27.32 31.35
CA ALA A 97 19.18 26.92 30.80
C ALA A 97 19.62 25.56 31.37
N GLY A 98 20.30 24.76 30.55
CA GLY A 98 20.99 23.55 30.99
C GLY A 98 22.01 23.11 29.96
N ALA A 99 23.27 23.41 30.22
CA ALA A 99 24.40 23.16 29.36
C ALA A 99 24.97 21.73 29.51
N ALA A 100 25.79 21.36 28.51
CA ALA A 100 26.93 20.43 28.57
C ALA A 100 26.69 18.94 28.31
N ALA A 101 27.22 18.46 27.17
CA ALA A 101 28.32 17.47 27.08
C ALA A 101 28.26 16.76 25.69
N THR A 102 28.97 17.23 24.66
CA THR A 102 30.25 16.68 24.16
C THR A 102 30.39 15.15 24.10
N LEU A 103 30.67 14.70 22.86
CA LEU A 103 31.77 13.81 22.43
C LEU A 103 31.50 12.31 22.20
N LEU A 104 32.07 11.83 21.08
CA LEU A 104 32.18 10.43 20.57
C LEU A 104 30.85 9.83 20.09
N ILE A 105 30.65 9.47 18.82
CA ILE A 105 31.33 8.37 18.13
C ILE A 105 31.39 8.71 16.63
N VAL A 106 32.55 9.19 16.19
CA VAL A 106 33.02 9.05 14.81
C VAL A 106 34.06 7.95 14.87
N LEU A 107 33.99 7.03 13.92
CA LEU A 107 34.82 5.83 13.70
C LEU A 107 34.29 4.52 14.29
N VAL A 108 34.27 3.54 13.39
CA VAL A 108 34.14 2.08 13.53
C VAL A 108 32.72 1.52 13.28
N PRO A 109 32.49 0.69 12.25
CA PRO A 109 33.31 0.43 11.05
C PRO A 109 32.52 0.29 9.72
N ARG A 110 33.20 0.69 8.64
CA ARG A 110 33.01 0.09 7.31
C ARG A 110 33.57 -1.34 7.31
N LEU A 111 32.78 -2.27 7.82
CA LEU A 111 33.05 -3.72 7.79
C LEU A 111 31.82 -4.51 7.29
N VAL A 112 31.02 -3.93 6.40
CA VAL A 112 30.16 -4.74 5.55
C VAL A 112 31.00 -5.07 4.33
N GLY A 113 31.71 -6.19 4.40
CA GLY A 113 32.32 -6.80 3.23
C GLY A 113 31.23 -7.10 2.21
N ASP A 114 31.60 -7.00 0.93
CA ASP A 114 30.85 -7.58 -0.19
C ASP A 114 30.66 -9.08 0.09
N ALA A 115 29.58 -9.42 0.80
CA ALA A 115 29.07 -10.77 0.81
C ALA A 115 28.56 -11.00 -0.61
N PRO A 116 29.11 -11.98 -1.36
CA PRO A 116 28.53 -12.34 -2.64
C PRO A 116 27.05 -12.65 -2.40
N ALA A 117 26.20 -12.04 -3.22
CA ALA A 117 24.76 -12.31 -3.20
C ALA A 117 24.57 -13.83 -3.13
N PRO A 118 23.75 -14.35 -2.20
CA PRO A 118 23.48 -15.78 -2.16
C PRO A 118 22.99 -16.18 -3.55
N GLU A 119 23.76 -17.03 -4.23
CA GLU A 119 23.34 -17.63 -5.49
C GLU A 119 22.07 -18.41 -5.17
N ALA A 120 20.93 -17.82 -5.51
CA ALA A 120 19.63 -18.44 -5.40
C ALA A 120 19.74 -19.81 -6.07
N SER A 121 19.53 -20.88 -5.30
CA SER A 121 19.63 -22.24 -5.77
C SER A 121 18.59 -22.45 -6.87
N VAL A 122 19.04 -22.46 -8.12
CA VAL A 122 18.21 -22.43 -9.35
C VAL A 122 17.39 -23.72 -9.56
N ASP A 123 17.62 -24.77 -8.78
CA ASP A 123 16.97 -26.07 -8.98
C ASP A 123 15.70 -26.31 -8.13
N GLY A 124 15.29 -25.34 -7.31
CA GLY A 124 14.01 -25.39 -6.61
C GLY A 124 12.88 -24.86 -7.50
N THR A 125 12.06 -25.74 -8.09
CA THR A 125 10.84 -25.30 -8.77
C THR A 125 9.92 -24.64 -7.75
N VAL A 126 9.81 -23.30 -7.78
CA VAL A 126 8.86 -22.55 -6.96
C VAL A 126 7.46 -22.90 -7.47
N THR A 127 6.79 -23.82 -6.80
CA THR A 127 5.40 -24.15 -7.08
C THR A 127 4.51 -23.08 -6.46
N SER A 128 4.01 -22.16 -7.29
CA SER A 128 2.99 -21.22 -6.87
C SER A 128 1.69 -21.94 -6.52
N VAL A 129 0.94 -21.36 -5.59
CA VAL A 129 -0.35 -21.90 -5.15
C VAL A 129 -1.46 -21.61 -6.17
N VAL A 130 -1.30 -20.59 -7.00
CA VAL A 130 -2.26 -20.24 -8.06
C VAL A 130 -1.73 -20.71 -9.41
N THR A 131 -2.39 -21.70 -9.99
CA THR A 131 -2.01 -22.33 -11.27
C THR A 131 -3.07 -22.07 -12.35
N ASP A 132 -2.71 -22.32 -13.60
CA ASP A 132 -3.61 -22.24 -14.75
C ASP A 132 -4.76 -23.27 -14.69
N THR A 133 -4.58 -24.36 -13.96
CA THR A 133 -5.60 -25.37 -13.67
C THR A 133 -5.79 -25.54 -12.16
N PRO A 134 -6.40 -24.56 -11.47
CA PRO A 134 -6.58 -24.65 -10.03
C PRO A 134 -7.59 -25.76 -9.68
N GLN A 135 -7.48 -26.28 -8.46
CA GLN A 135 -8.58 -27.06 -7.88
C GLN A 135 -9.78 -26.13 -7.65
N GLY A 136 -10.98 -26.59 -8.00
CA GLY A 136 -12.19 -25.78 -7.87
C GLY A 136 -13.36 -26.29 -8.71
N PRO A 137 -14.42 -25.47 -8.83
CA PRO A 137 -15.49 -25.70 -9.78
C PRO A 137 -14.95 -25.85 -11.21
N ALA A 138 -15.72 -26.52 -12.07
CA ALA A 138 -15.45 -26.50 -13.51
C ALA A 138 -15.35 -25.03 -13.99
N ARG A 139 -14.51 -24.78 -14.99
CA ARG A 139 -14.32 -23.44 -15.56
C ARG A 139 -14.77 -23.41 -17.01
N VAL A 140 -15.31 -22.26 -17.42
CA VAL A 140 -15.78 -21.98 -18.77
C VAL A 140 -14.94 -20.88 -19.42
N THR A 141 -14.66 -21.03 -20.70
CA THR A 141 -13.85 -20.12 -21.52
C THR A 141 -14.69 -19.45 -22.60
N THR A 142 -15.97 -19.25 -22.33
CA THR A 142 -16.94 -18.64 -23.24
C THR A 142 -17.81 -17.65 -22.47
N GLY A 143 -18.59 -16.86 -23.21
CA GLY A 143 -19.60 -15.91 -22.73
C GLY A 143 -19.08 -14.68 -21.99
N THR A 144 -20.01 -13.85 -21.53
CA THR A 144 -19.75 -12.51 -20.99
C THR A 144 -18.80 -12.53 -19.81
N GLY A 145 -18.96 -13.46 -18.86
CA GLY A 145 -18.11 -13.53 -17.67
C GLY A 145 -16.66 -13.82 -18.04
N TYR A 146 -16.43 -14.72 -19.00
CA TYR A 146 -15.07 -14.99 -19.49
C TYR A 146 -14.47 -13.81 -20.25
N PHE A 147 -15.25 -13.11 -21.08
CA PHE A 147 -14.75 -11.93 -21.79
C PHE A 147 -14.37 -10.79 -20.83
N GLU A 148 -15.19 -10.53 -19.80
CA GLU A 148 -14.86 -9.57 -18.75
C GLU A 148 -13.59 -9.97 -17.98
N TYR A 149 -13.41 -11.27 -17.71
CA TYR A 149 -12.23 -11.81 -17.05
C TYR A 149 -10.96 -11.59 -17.86
N GLN A 150 -10.98 -11.94 -19.15
CA GLN A 150 -9.83 -11.71 -20.05
C GLN A 150 -9.52 -10.23 -20.19
N ALA A 151 -10.54 -9.38 -20.37
CA ALA A 151 -10.35 -7.93 -20.46
C ALA A 151 -9.73 -7.35 -19.17
N ALA A 152 -10.12 -7.85 -18.00
CA ALA A 152 -9.53 -7.44 -16.73
C ALA A 152 -8.08 -7.92 -16.58
N ILE A 153 -7.75 -9.13 -17.02
CA ILE A 153 -6.36 -9.63 -17.06
C ILE A 153 -5.50 -8.75 -17.96
N ASP A 154 -5.97 -8.46 -19.18
CA ASP A 154 -5.23 -7.64 -20.14
C ASP A 154 -5.03 -6.20 -19.64
N ALA A 155 -5.92 -5.69 -18.79
CA ALA A 155 -5.84 -4.36 -18.19
C ALA A 155 -5.00 -4.30 -16.90
N MET A 156 -4.71 -5.43 -16.25
CA MET A 156 -3.88 -5.45 -15.04
C MET A 156 -2.40 -5.26 -15.41
N GLU A 157 -1.86 -4.10 -15.07
CA GLU A 157 -0.46 -3.75 -15.33
C GLU A 157 0.53 -4.53 -14.44
N ASP A 158 0.10 -4.93 -13.24
CA ASP A 158 0.94 -5.62 -12.28
C ASP A 158 0.95 -7.13 -12.49
N PRO A 159 2.14 -7.75 -12.54
CA PRO A 159 2.23 -9.18 -12.77
C PRO A 159 1.73 -9.98 -11.56
N LEU A 160 1.44 -11.25 -11.81
CA LEU A 160 1.33 -12.26 -10.75
C LEU A 160 2.73 -12.59 -10.20
N PRO A 161 2.85 -13.17 -8.98
CA PRO A 161 4.13 -13.63 -8.46
C PRO A 161 4.74 -14.72 -9.35
N ALA A 162 6.06 -14.91 -9.24
CA ALA A 162 6.77 -15.88 -10.07
C ALA A 162 6.17 -17.29 -9.94
N GLY A 163 5.91 -17.93 -11.08
CA GLY A 163 5.29 -19.26 -11.14
C GLY A 163 3.78 -19.30 -10.97
N ALA A 164 3.13 -18.17 -10.64
CA ALA A 164 1.66 -18.08 -10.63
C ALA A 164 1.12 -17.86 -12.05
N ALA A 165 -0.10 -18.33 -12.29
CA ALA A 165 -0.81 -18.11 -13.54
C ALA A 165 -2.30 -17.86 -13.30
N TYR A 166 -2.92 -17.02 -14.12
CA TYR A 166 -4.36 -16.90 -14.13
C TYR A 166 -4.99 -18.24 -14.54
N PRO A 167 -5.99 -18.74 -13.81
CA PRO A 167 -6.73 -19.92 -14.23
C PRO A 167 -7.35 -19.80 -15.62
N THR A 168 -7.39 -20.90 -16.35
CA THR A 168 -8.02 -20.94 -17.67
C THR A 168 -9.55 -20.90 -17.54
N GLY A 169 -10.15 -19.73 -17.75
CA GLY A 169 -11.60 -19.53 -17.71
C GLY A 169 -12.12 -19.01 -16.37
N VAL A 170 -13.43 -18.80 -16.27
CA VAL A 170 -14.12 -18.41 -15.03
C VAL A 170 -14.92 -19.59 -14.46
N PRO A 171 -15.17 -19.66 -13.15
CA PRO A 171 -16.04 -20.69 -12.57
C PRO A 171 -17.39 -20.84 -13.30
N GLU A 172 -17.80 -22.08 -13.56
CA GLU A 172 -19.08 -22.42 -14.16
C GLU A 172 -20.22 -21.83 -13.31
N GLY A 173 -21.22 -21.25 -13.98
CA GLY A 173 -22.31 -20.52 -13.32
C GLY A 173 -22.10 -19.00 -13.24
N LEU A 174 -20.86 -18.52 -13.39
CA LEU A 174 -20.57 -17.08 -13.59
C LEU A 174 -20.73 -16.62 -15.04
N ASP A 175 -21.32 -17.44 -15.91
CA ASP A 175 -21.47 -17.07 -17.33
C ASP A 175 -22.83 -17.45 -17.92
N SER A 176 -23.71 -18.08 -17.13
CA SER A 176 -24.95 -18.62 -17.69
C SER A 176 -25.96 -17.57 -18.16
N GLY A 177 -25.77 -16.26 -17.90
CA GLY A 177 -26.66 -15.16 -18.32
C GLY A 177 -28.06 -15.17 -17.66
N SER A 178 -28.57 -16.36 -17.40
CA SER A 178 -29.69 -16.72 -16.53
C SER A 178 -29.35 -18.06 -15.89
N SER A 179 -29.09 -18.05 -14.58
CA SER A 179 -29.25 -19.28 -13.82
C SER A 179 -30.70 -19.35 -13.34
N SER A 180 -31.18 -20.52 -12.91
CA SER A 180 -32.44 -20.61 -12.18
C SER A 180 -32.47 -19.74 -10.91
N ALA A 181 -31.31 -19.23 -10.47
CA ALA A 181 -31.14 -18.34 -9.33
C ALA A 181 -31.14 -16.84 -9.69
N GLY A 182 -31.18 -16.46 -10.98
CA GLY A 182 -31.28 -15.06 -11.41
C GLY A 182 -30.38 -14.67 -12.59
N MET A 183 -30.51 -13.40 -13.01
CA MET A 183 -29.61 -12.77 -13.97
C MET A 183 -28.33 -12.35 -13.26
N MET A 184 -27.19 -12.66 -13.88
CA MET A 184 -25.90 -12.25 -13.35
C MET A 184 -25.65 -10.77 -13.64
N GLN A 185 -25.10 -10.05 -12.66
CA GLN A 185 -24.65 -8.67 -12.86
C GLN A 185 -23.36 -8.67 -13.70
N SER A 186 -23.22 -7.68 -14.58
CA SER A 186 -21.97 -7.43 -15.30
C SER A 186 -20.85 -7.12 -14.30
N GLY A 187 -19.63 -7.51 -14.63
CA GLY A 187 -18.43 -7.34 -13.80
C GLY A 187 -18.00 -8.60 -13.06
N ALA A 188 -18.75 -9.71 -13.14
CA ALA A 188 -18.39 -10.96 -12.47
C ALA A 188 -17.02 -11.49 -12.91
N GLY A 189 -16.72 -11.41 -14.21
CA GLY A 189 -15.40 -11.80 -14.72
C GLY A 189 -14.28 -10.89 -14.21
N ASN A 190 -14.55 -9.58 -14.15
CA ASN A 190 -13.61 -8.59 -13.63
C ASN A 190 -13.27 -8.85 -12.15
N VAL A 191 -14.28 -9.19 -11.34
CA VAL A 191 -14.10 -9.58 -9.92
C VAL A 191 -13.21 -10.83 -9.81
N VAL A 192 -13.47 -11.88 -10.59
CA VAL A 192 -12.66 -13.11 -10.55
C VAL A 192 -11.19 -12.83 -10.89
N ALA A 193 -10.92 -11.95 -11.85
CA ALA A 193 -9.56 -11.58 -12.23
C ALA A 193 -8.82 -10.89 -11.08
N HIS A 194 -9.41 -9.84 -10.50
CA HIS A 194 -8.82 -9.09 -9.40
C HIS A 194 -8.61 -9.96 -8.15
N TYR A 195 -9.57 -10.80 -7.78
CA TYR A 195 -9.39 -11.72 -6.64
C TYR A 195 -8.40 -12.86 -6.92
N THR A 196 -8.23 -13.28 -8.19
CA THR A 196 -7.13 -14.20 -8.54
C THR A 196 -5.78 -13.56 -8.25
N TRP A 197 -5.62 -12.29 -8.65
CA TRP A 197 -4.40 -11.53 -8.41
C TRP A 197 -4.13 -11.36 -6.91
N LEU A 198 -5.14 -10.97 -6.13
CA LEU A 198 -5.00 -10.81 -4.68
C LEU A 198 -4.63 -12.13 -4.00
N CYS A 199 -5.36 -13.21 -4.30
CA CYS A 199 -5.10 -14.56 -3.78
C CYS A 199 -3.64 -15.01 -4.03
N ALA A 200 -3.10 -14.72 -5.22
CA ALA A 200 -1.74 -15.10 -5.58
C ALA A 200 -0.71 -14.37 -4.71
N TRP A 201 -0.84 -13.06 -4.53
CA TRP A 201 0.09 -12.26 -3.74
C TRP A 201 -0.03 -12.50 -2.23
N GLU A 202 -1.24 -12.76 -1.72
CA GLU A 202 -1.42 -13.18 -0.33
C GLU A 202 -0.76 -14.53 -0.06
N SER A 203 -0.89 -15.48 -0.99
CA SER A 203 -0.23 -16.79 -0.89
C SER A 203 1.30 -16.66 -0.95
N GLU A 204 1.82 -15.79 -1.82
CA GLU A 204 3.24 -15.49 -1.93
C GLU A 204 3.80 -14.87 -0.63
N TYR A 205 3.05 -13.95 -0.02
CA TYR A 205 3.42 -13.36 1.26
C TYR A 205 3.53 -14.40 2.38
N LEU A 206 2.52 -15.28 2.51
CA LEU A 206 2.52 -16.33 3.53
C LEU A 206 3.64 -17.36 3.30
N THR A 207 3.85 -17.75 2.04
CA THR A 207 4.90 -18.72 1.66
C THR A 207 6.29 -18.14 1.94
N SER A 208 6.57 -16.91 1.50
CA SER A 208 7.86 -16.26 1.73
C SER A 208 8.16 -16.03 3.21
N MET A 209 7.14 -15.72 4.02
CA MET A 209 7.26 -15.69 5.49
C MET A 209 7.64 -17.05 6.08
N ALA A 210 6.98 -18.13 5.65
CA ALA A 210 7.26 -19.49 6.13
C ALA A 210 8.69 -19.95 5.74
N GLU A 211 9.14 -19.58 4.54
CA GLU A 211 10.47 -19.90 4.01
C GLU A 211 11.57 -18.94 4.49
N LYS A 212 11.19 -17.85 5.18
CA LYS A 212 12.08 -16.75 5.60
C LYS A 212 12.82 -16.08 4.44
N ASP A 213 12.15 -15.99 3.29
CA ASP A 213 12.65 -15.26 2.12
C ASP A 213 12.20 -13.79 2.19
N ALA A 214 13.05 -12.96 2.79
CA ALA A 214 12.76 -11.53 2.98
C ALA A 214 12.57 -10.77 1.66
N GLN A 215 13.24 -11.19 0.57
CA GLN A 215 13.12 -10.50 -0.71
C GLN A 215 11.74 -10.74 -1.33
N ARG A 216 11.29 -11.99 -1.34
CA ARG A 216 9.94 -12.36 -1.82
C ARG A 216 8.85 -11.77 -0.93
N GLN A 217 9.07 -11.76 0.38
CA GLN A 217 8.16 -11.13 1.33
C GLN A 217 7.96 -9.65 1.00
N VAL A 218 9.04 -8.86 0.89
CA VAL A 218 8.95 -7.43 0.57
C VAL A 218 8.28 -7.18 -0.79
N ALA A 219 8.55 -8.02 -1.79
CA ALA A 219 7.89 -7.92 -3.09
C ALA A 219 6.37 -8.15 -2.97
N ALA A 220 5.95 -9.15 -2.18
CA ALA A 220 4.54 -9.41 -1.93
C ALA A 220 3.87 -8.27 -1.15
N GLU A 221 4.52 -7.73 -0.11
CA GLU A 221 4.03 -6.58 0.66
C GLU A 221 3.80 -5.35 -0.23
N ALA A 222 4.71 -5.08 -1.17
CA ALA A 222 4.58 -3.98 -2.12
C ALA A 222 3.34 -4.14 -3.02
N MET A 223 3.05 -5.38 -3.46
CA MET A 223 1.89 -5.68 -4.28
C MET A 223 0.59 -5.58 -3.47
N LEU A 224 0.53 -6.15 -2.26
CA LEU A 224 -0.62 -5.98 -1.36
C LEU A 224 -0.89 -4.51 -1.02
N THR A 225 0.17 -3.70 -0.91
CA THR A 225 0.04 -2.24 -0.77
C THR A 225 -0.57 -1.61 -2.02
N LYS A 226 -0.12 -2.00 -3.21
CA LYS A 226 -0.65 -1.47 -4.47
C LYS A 226 -2.14 -1.81 -4.67
N TRP A 227 -2.55 -3.03 -4.31
CA TRP A 227 -3.96 -3.43 -4.29
C TRP A 227 -4.84 -2.43 -3.54
N SER A 228 -4.40 -1.99 -2.34
CA SER A 228 -5.15 -1.05 -1.49
C SER A 228 -5.35 0.35 -2.09
N THR A 229 -4.69 0.63 -3.22
CA THR A 229 -4.80 1.88 -3.96
C THR A 229 -5.44 1.70 -5.34
N SER A 230 -5.79 0.47 -5.72
CA SER A 230 -6.46 0.19 -7.00
C SER A 230 -7.88 0.76 -7.01
N GLU A 231 -8.35 1.23 -8.17
CA GLU A 231 -9.73 1.69 -8.35
C GLU A 231 -10.75 0.60 -8.00
N PHE A 232 -10.44 -0.66 -8.36
CA PHE A 232 -11.25 -1.82 -8.00
C PHE A 232 -11.43 -1.93 -6.48
N TYR A 233 -10.33 -1.89 -5.72
CA TYR A 233 -10.38 -1.96 -4.27
C TYR A 233 -11.17 -0.81 -3.66
N ILE A 234 -10.86 0.44 -4.05
CA ILE A 234 -11.52 1.65 -3.51
C ILE A 234 -13.04 1.59 -3.72
N ALA A 235 -13.48 1.07 -4.87
CA ALA A 235 -14.90 0.87 -5.15
C ALA A 235 -15.52 -0.26 -4.32
N SER A 236 -14.78 -1.34 -4.04
CA SER A 236 -15.27 -2.53 -3.33
C SER A 236 -15.26 -2.41 -1.80
N ASP A 237 -14.33 -1.66 -1.22
CA ASP A 237 -14.18 -1.45 0.22
C ASP A 237 -13.92 0.03 0.55
N PRO A 238 -14.96 0.88 0.44
CA PRO A 238 -14.82 2.32 0.64
C PRO A 238 -14.44 2.71 2.07
N ASN A 239 -14.69 1.83 3.05
CA ASN A 239 -14.33 2.07 4.45
C ASN A 239 -12.90 1.61 4.76
N ARG A 240 -12.20 1.02 3.78
CA ARG A 240 -10.84 0.48 3.92
C ARG A 240 -10.68 -0.55 5.04
N GLY A 241 -11.72 -1.31 5.35
CA GLY A 241 -11.69 -2.32 6.42
C GLY A 241 -10.65 -3.41 6.18
N TRP A 242 -10.40 -3.79 4.92
CA TRP A 242 -9.35 -4.73 4.55
C TRP A 242 -7.96 -4.16 4.87
N VAL A 243 -7.70 -2.88 4.56
CA VAL A 243 -6.41 -2.26 4.91
C VAL A 243 -6.14 -2.33 6.42
N GLU A 244 -7.12 -1.94 7.23
CA GLU A 244 -6.96 -1.92 8.69
C GLU A 244 -6.76 -3.33 9.28
N THR A 245 -7.44 -4.33 8.73
CA THR A 245 -7.48 -5.69 9.31
C THR A 245 -6.54 -6.70 8.67
N VAL A 246 -5.99 -6.38 7.49
CA VAL A 246 -5.12 -7.24 6.68
C VAL A 246 -3.77 -6.57 6.42
N LEU A 247 -3.75 -5.39 5.82
CA LEU A 247 -2.50 -4.76 5.36
C LEU A 247 -1.72 -4.03 6.47
N ASP A 248 -2.38 -3.35 7.40
CA ASP A 248 -1.68 -2.64 8.48
C ASP A 248 -0.88 -3.59 9.39
N PRO A 249 -1.39 -4.77 9.79
CA PRO A 249 -0.58 -5.77 10.51
C PRO A 249 0.67 -6.23 9.76
N VAL A 250 0.61 -6.36 8.43
CA VAL A 250 1.73 -6.78 7.58
C VAL A 250 2.94 -5.86 7.75
N ARG A 251 2.73 -4.55 7.91
CA ARG A 251 3.80 -3.56 8.13
C ARG A 251 4.61 -3.80 9.41
N PHE A 252 4.05 -4.56 10.35
CA PHE A 252 4.70 -4.96 11.60
C PHE A 252 5.18 -6.42 11.57
N GLY A 253 5.17 -7.05 10.40
CA GLY A 253 5.53 -8.46 10.22
C GLY A 253 4.51 -9.44 10.81
N ASP A 254 3.27 -9.01 11.01
CA ASP A 254 2.19 -9.88 11.48
C ASP A 254 1.37 -10.43 10.29
N PRO A 255 1.48 -11.72 9.95
CA PRO A 255 0.77 -12.31 8.84
C PRO A 255 -0.68 -12.70 9.17
N SER A 256 -1.14 -12.51 10.41
CA SER A 256 -2.45 -13.01 10.87
C SER A 256 -3.63 -12.45 10.08
N GLY A 257 -3.53 -11.19 9.62
CA GLY A 257 -4.51 -10.57 8.74
C GLY A 257 -4.61 -11.27 7.40
N VAL A 258 -3.47 -11.43 6.71
CA VAL A 258 -3.38 -12.09 5.39
C VAL A 258 -3.78 -13.56 5.48
N ALA A 259 -3.33 -14.28 6.51
CA ALA A 259 -3.66 -15.69 6.72
C ALA A 259 -5.18 -15.91 6.89
N ARG A 260 -5.90 -14.93 7.44
CA ARG A 260 -7.35 -14.99 7.61
C ARG A 260 -8.10 -14.61 6.33
N ASP A 261 -7.59 -13.67 5.55
CA ASP A 261 -8.26 -13.19 4.32
C ASP A 261 -8.03 -14.11 3.12
N GLN A 262 -6.83 -14.71 3.00
CA GLN A 262 -6.44 -15.51 1.84
C GLN A 262 -7.46 -16.60 1.44
N PRO A 263 -8.04 -17.40 2.35
CA PRO A 263 -9.07 -18.38 1.97
C PRO A 263 -10.31 -17.73 1.32
N GLN A 264 -10.70 -16.55 1.79
CA GLN A 264 -11.82 -15.80 1.24
C GLN A 264 -11.48 -15.25 -0.15
N SER A 265 -10.34 -14.57 -0.29
CA SER A 265 -9.88 -14.00 -1.57
C SER A 265 -9.74 -15.09 -2.64
N CYS A 266 -9.15 -16.24 -2.29
CA CYS A 266 -9.05 -17.38 -3.19
C CYS A 266 -10.41 -18.00 -3.53
N SER A 267 -11.32 -18.09 -2.55
CA SER A 267 -12.68 -18.56 -2.81
C SER A 267 -13.44 -17.64 -3.78
N GLN A 268 -13.25 -16.32 -3.71
CA GLN A 268 -13.84 -15.36 -4.64
C GLN A 268 -13.27 -15.51 -6.06
N ALA A 269 -11.99 -15.89 -6.17
CA ALA A 269 -11.36 -16.26 -7.43
C ALA A 269 -11.85 -17.63 -7.98
N GLY A 270 -12.64 -18.39 -7.21
CA GLY A 270 -13.01 -19.76 -7.54
C GLY A 270 -11.82 -20.73 -7.50
N ILE A 271 -10.92 -20.53 -6.54
CA ILE A 271 -9.74 -21.36 -6.27
C ILE A 271 -9.94 -21.97 -4.87
N VAL A 272 -9.89 -23.29 -4.76
CA VAL A 272 -10.03 -23.99 -3.46
C VAL A 272 -8.75 -24.71 -3.08
N ASN A 273 -8.64 -25.08 -1.79
CA ASN A 273 -7.51 -25.81 -1.21
C ASN A 273 -6.14 -25.13 -1.38
N VAL A 274 -6.13 -23.80 -1.36
CA VAL A 274 -4.91 -23.00 -1.34
C VAL A 274 -4.19 -23.27 -0.02
N ARG A 275 -2.98 -23.84 -0.09
CA ARG A 275 -2.11 -23.99 1.08
C ARG A 275 -1.35 -22.68 1.26
N GLY A 276 -1.65 -21.95 2.32
CA GLY A 276 -0.80 -20.87 2.84
C GLY A 276 0.34 -21.40 3.69
#